data_AF-A0A851CG79-F1
#
_entry.id   AF-A0A851CG79-F1
#
_cell.length_a   1.000
_cell.length_b   1.000
_cell.length_c   1.000
_cell.angle_alpha   90.00
_cell.angle_beta   90.00
_cell.angle_gamma   90.00
#
_symmetry.space_group_name_H-M   'P 1'
#
loop_
_entity.id
_entity.type
_entity.pdbx_description
1 polymer ?
#
loop_
_entity_poly.entity_id
_entity_poly.type
_entity_poly.pdbx_seq_one_letter_code
_entity_poly.pdbx_strand_id
1 'polypeptide(L)'
;MTSQGLGDVYIYSGERRLRTVHELIGHRLSSNSCYSTTDTKMASCVALLGLVLLGCLSDITSPLSQVSCGTYLLSRNSKSQTFSCSRNYSPVCGTNGRTYPNECSLCRDFLTNRALDKKHDGRCVKIDCTGFLNPSNVNSFSNHCTMNYSPICGTNGITYRNKCHFCNAVATGLEVDLQKYGQCSESIDCSQQKGLSACTSEYSPICGSDGRTYGNKCQFCNAMS
;
A
#
# COMPACT_ATOMS: atom_id res chain seq x y z
N MET A 1 24.95 -11.56 16.75
CA MET A 1 24.12 -11.72 17.95
C MET A 1 23.62 -10.33 18.32
N THR A 2 22.49 -9.88 17.75
CA THR A 2 21.13 -9.84 18.36
C THR A 2 21.09 -8.90 19.57
N SER A 3 20.22 -7.88 19.69
CA SER A 3 18.98 -7.50 19.00
C SER A 3 18.76 -5.98 19.07
N GLN A 4 18.06 -5.46 18.07
CA GLN A 4 17.50 -4.09 18.01
C GLN A 4 16.31 -3.96 18.98
N GLY A 5 16.27 -2.87 19.75
CA GLY A 5 15.06 -2.41 20.44
C GLY A 5 14.49 -1.22 19.67
N LEU A 6 13.30 -1.40 19.07
CA LEU A 6 12.54 -0.33 18.43
C LEU A 6 12.09 0.69 19.48
N GLY A 7 12.43 1.96 19.27
CA GLY A 7 11.79 3.08 19.95
C GLY A 7 10.50 3.45 19.24
N ASP A 8 9.39 3.46 19.97
CA ASP A 8 8.08 3.84 19.43
C ASP A 8 7.99 5.34 19.14
N VAL A 9 7.39 5.69 18.00
CA VAL A 9 7.03 7.08 17.63
C VAL A 9 5.60 7.35 18.08
N TYR A 10 5.39 8.42 18.87
CA TYR A 10 4.06 8.87 19.30
C TYR A 10 3.61 10.11 18.50
N ILE A 11 2.36 10.12 18.04
CA ILE A 11 1.68 11.31 17.50
C ILE A 11 0.60 11.74 18.50
N TYR A 12 0.62 13.00 18.93
CA TYR A 12 -0.37 13.57 19.85
C TYR A 12 -1.43 14.40 19.08
N SER A 13 -2.70 14.23 19.47
CA SER A 13 -3.80 15.12 19.12
C SER A 13 -4.72 15.25 20.34
N GLY A 14 -4.51 16.29 21.16
CA GLY A 14 -5.32 16.60 22.35
C GLY A 14 -5.04 15.76 23.61
N GLU A 15 -5.70 16.11 24.74
CA GLU A 15 -5.47 15.57 26.10
C GLU A 15 -6.00 14.13 26.34
N ARG A 16 -6.04 13.26 25.32
CA ARG A 16 -6.31 11.82 25.54
C ARG A 16 -5.30 10.92 24.84
N ARG A 17 -4.69 10.06 25.65
CA ARG A 17 -3.77 8.98 25.25
C ARG A 17 -4.54 7.91 24.46
N LEU A 18 -4.26 7.75 23.17
CA LEU A 18 -4.73 6.61 22.38
C LEU A 18 -3.78 5.42 22.61
N ARG A 19 -4.31 4.29 23.08
CA ARG A 19 -3.58 3.01 23.12
C ARG A 19 -3.80 2.28 21.79
N THR A 20 -2.70 1.88 21.16
CA THR A 20 -2.69 0.86 20.09
C THR A 20 -3.04 -0.49 20.69
N VAL A 21 -4.00 -1.19 20.10
CA VAL A 21 -4.37 -2.57 20.47
C VAL A 21 -4.14 -3.45 19.25
N HIS A 22 -2.98 -4.10 19.24
CA HIS A 22 -2.85 -5.46 18.72
C HIS A 22 -3.28 -6.39 19.87
N GLU A 23 -3.92 -7.51 19.54
CA GLU A 23 -4.44 -8.57 20.42
C GLU A 23 -5.78 -8.28 21.12
N LEU A 24 -6.88 -8.74 20.50
CA LEU A 24 -8.00 -9.36 21.22
C LEU A 24 -8.69 -10.40 20.32
N ILE A 25 -8.28 -11.67 20.43
CA ILE A 25 -9.16 -12.84 20.25
C ILE A 25 -9.23 -13.51 21.61
N GLY A 26 -10.45 -13.73 22.13
CA GLY A 26 -10.66 -14.63 23.28
C GLY A 26 -11.66 -14.15 24.34
N HIS A 27 -12.95 -14.19 23.99
CA HIS A 27 -14.11 -14.48 24.83
C HIS A 27 -14.18 -14.04 26.32
N ARG A 28 -15.24 -13.28 26.64
CA ARG A 28 -16.23 -13.69 27.66
C ARG A 28 -17.56 -12.95 27.48
N LEU A 29 -18.62 -13.75 27.28
CA LEU A 29 -20.01 -13.36 27.38
C LEU A 29 -20.36 -13.00 28.84
N SER A 30 -21.12 -11.92 29.04
CA SER A 30 -22.34 -11.89 29.85
C SER A 30 -22.76 -10.45 30.15
N SER A 31 -23.89 -10.04 29.59
CA SER A 31 -24.80 -9.11 30.26
C SER A 31 -26.21 -9.69 30.17
N ASN A 32 -26.69 -10.08 31.35
CA ASN A 32 -27.99 -10.67 31.64
C ASN A 32 -29.14 -9.72 31.28
N SER A 33 -30.25 -10.28 30.83
CA SER A 33 -31.57 -9.83 31.27
C SER A 33 -32.38 -11.05 31.70
N CYS A 34 -32.82 -11.04 32.95
CA CYS A 34 -33.64 -12.07 33.55
C CYS A 34 -35.04 -12.06 32.93
N TYR A 35 -35.52 -13.21 32.47
CA TYR A 35 -36.94 -13.51 32.52
C TYR A 35 -37.12 -14.96 32.99
N SER A 36 -37.83 -15.10 34.10
CA SER A 36 -38.23 -16.38 34.67
C SER A 36 -39.41 -16.98 33.90
N THR A 37 -39.59 -18.26 34.17
CA THR A 37 -40.80 -19.11 34.03
C THR A 37 -41.09 -19.76 32.67
N THR A 38 -40.82 -21.07 32.69
CA THR A 38 -41.64 -22.21 32.26
C THR A 38 -41.76 -22.58 30.77
N ASP A 39 -41.30 -23.81 30.54
CA ASP A 39 -41.90 -24.90 29.75
C ASP A 39 -41.52 -25.17 28.28
N THR A 40 -41.10 -26.43 28.09
CA THR A 40 -41.18 -27.27 26.89
C THR A 40 -40.41 -26.86 25.63
N LYS A 41 -39.31 -27.60 25.35
CA LYS A 41 -39.08 -28.43 24.14
C LYS A 41 -37.59 -28.75 23.93
N MET A 42 -37.16 -29.96 24.32
CA MET A 42 -35.94 -30.60 23.83
C MET A 42 -36.10 -30.91 22.32
N ALA A 43 -35.75 -29.96 21.45
CA ALA A 43 -35.58 -30.26 20.02
C ALA A 43 -34.69 -29.24 19.26
N SER A 44 -34.09 -28.26 19.93
CA SER A 44 -33.44 -27.13 19.24
C SER A 44 -31.91 -27.10 19.34
N CYS A 45 -31.28 -27.88 20.23
CA CYS A 45 -29.84 -27.78 20.47
C CYS A 45 -28.95 -28.53 19.46
N VAL A 46 -29.49 -29.50 18.72
CA VAL A 46 -28.70 -30.27 17.73
C VAL A 46 -28.64 -29.56 16.37
N ALA A 47 -29.70 -28.84 15.99
CA ALA A 47 -29.74 -28.06 14.75
C ALA A 47 -28.82 -26.83 14.79
N LEU A 48 -28.66 -26.22 15.97
CA LEU A 48 -27.83 -25.02 16.14
C LEU A 48 -26.33 -25.32 16.07
N LEU A 49 -25.87 -26.49 16.53
CA LEU A 49 -24.47 -26.90 16.41
C LEU A 49 -24.08 -27.24 14.96
N GLY A 50 -25.02 -27.75 14.15
CA GLY A 50 -24.82 -27.97 12.72
C GLY A 50 -24.68 -26.67 11.91
N LEU A 51 -25.43 -25.62 12.29
CA LEU A 51 -25.40 -24.31 11.62
C LEU A 51 -24.12 -23.51 11.91
N VAL A 52 -23.50 -23.68 13.08
CA VAL A 52 -22.23 -23.01 13.41
C VAL A 52 -21.05 -23.60 12.62
N LEU A 53 -21.06 -24.92 12.35
CA LEU A 53 -20.06 -25.57 11.50
C LEU A 53 -20.22 -25.23 10.00
N LEU A 54 -21.44 -24.96 9.55
CA LEU A 54 -21.71 -24.46 8.19
C LEU A 54 -21.43 -22.95 8.05
N GLY A 55 -21.55 -22.16 9.12
CA GLY A 55 -21.28 -20.72 9.13
C GLY A 55 -19.79 -20.35 9.05
N CYS A 56 -18.89 -21.27 9.44
CA CYS A 56 -17.43 -21.07 9.35
C CYS A 56 -16.86 -21.39 7.96
N LEU A 57 -17.67 -21.88 7.02
CA LEU A 57 -17.26 -22.14 5.63
C LEU A 57 -17.58 -20.96 4.70
N SER A 58 -18.27 -19.93 5.18
CA SER A 58 -18.68 -18.78 4.38
C SER A 58 -17.54 -17.79 4.06
N ASP A 59 -16.39 -17.90 4.74
CA ASP A 59 -15.29 -16.94 4.59
C ASP A 59 -14.24 -17.33 3.52
N ILE A 60 -14.53 -18.32 2.66
CA ILE A 60 -13.66 -18.64 1.53
C ILE A 60 -14.39 -18.40 0.21
N THR A 61 -14.88 -17.18 -0.01
CA THR A 61 -15.13 -16.71 -1.38
C THR A 61 -14.91 -15.20 -1.48
N SER A 62 -13.72 -14.74 -1.13
CA SER A 62 -13.17 -13.61 -1.89
C SER A 62 -12.86 -14.16 -3.29
N PRO A 63 -13.33 -13.56 -4.39
CA PRO A 63 -12.77 -13.84 -5.70
C PRO A 63 -11.35 -13.28 -5.70
N LEU A 64 -10.42 -14.03 -5.12
CA LEU A 64 -9.00 -13.84 -5.34
C LEU A 64 -8.85 -13.91 -6.86
N SER A 65 -8.32 -12.84 -7.45
CA SER A 65 -7.80 -12.87 -8.80
C SER A 65 -6.61 -13.84 -8.82
N GLN A 66 -6.88 -15.13 -8.67
CA GLN A 66 -5.88 -16.18 -8.59
C GLN A 66 -5.09 -16.14 -9.87
N VAL A 67 -3.79 -15.91 -9.76
CA VAL A 67 -2.90 -16.04 -10.91
C VAL A 67 -2.96 -17.48 -11.41
N SER A 68 -3.59 -17.67 -12.58
CA SER A 68 -3.65 -18.98 -13.23
C SER A 68 -2.32 -19.27 -13.93
N CYS A 69 -1.33 -19.68 -13.15
CA CYS A 69 0.00 -20.02 -13.68
C CYS A 69 0.02 -21.25 -14.59
N GLY A 70 -1.10 -21.96 -14.71
CA GLY A 70 -1.24 -23.15 -15.55
C GLY A 70 -0.92 -22.89 -17.02
N THR A 71 -1.15 -21.69 -17.52
CA THR A 71 -0.92 -21.29 -18.92
C THR A 71 0.57 -21.20 -19.29
N TYR A 72 1.45 -21.00 -18.32
CA TYR A 72 2.90 -20.86 -18.53
C TYR A 72 3.69 -22.16 -18.30
N LEU A 73 3.03 -23.21 -17.82
CA LEU A 73 3.65 -24.51 -17.54
C LEU A 73 3.71 -25.36 -18.82
N LEU A 74 4.92 -25.65 -19.29
CA LEU A 74 5.11 -26.52 -20.47
C LEU A 74 5.13 -28.01 -20.14
N SER A 75 5.61 -28.38 -18.94
CA SER A 75 5.70 -29.77 -18.52
C SER A 75 5.65 -29.85 -17.00
N ARG A 76 4.85 -30.79 -16.49
CA ARG A 76 4.71 -31.08 -15.06
C ARG A 76 5.23 -32.48 -14.79
N ASN A 77 6.56 -32.63 -14.73
CA ASN A 77 7.16 -33.88 -14.30
C ASN A 77 7.38 -33.84 -12.79
N SER A 78 7.39 -35.01 -12.15
CA SER A 78 7.50 -35.19 -10.68
C SER A 78 8.79 -34.62 -10.05
N LYS A 79 9.70 -34.06 -10.85
CA LYS A 79 11.01 -33.53 -10.42
C LYS A 79 11.33 -32.12 -10.95
N SER A 80 10.60 -31.58 -11.93
CA SER A 80 10.90 -30.25 -12.49
C SER A 80 9.71 -29.65 -13.26
N GLN A 81 9.49 -28.34 -13.07
CA GLN A 81 8.52 -27.55 -13.83
C GLN A 81 9.28 -26.64 -14.80
N THR A 82 9.10 -26.87 -16.09
CA THR A 82 9.68 -26.03 -17.15
C THR A 82 8.72 -24.93 -17.56
N PHE A 83 9.15 -23.68 -17.47
CA PHE A 83 8.43 -22.51 -17.96
C PHE A 83 8.95 -22.08 -19.32
N SER A 84 8.05 -21.78 -20.25
CA SER A 84 8.38 -20.92 -21.39
C SER A 84 7.78 -19.55 -21.15
N CYS A 85 8.64 -18.63 -20.75
CA CYS A 85 8.26 -17.23 -20.60
C CYS A 85 8.67 -16.45 -21.84
N SER A 86 7.73 -15.70 -22.41
CA SER A 86 8.07 -14.63 -23.34
C SER A 86 8.90 -13.55 -22.62
N ARG A 87 9.71 -12.83 -23.39
CA ARG A 87 10.50 -11.68 -22.92
C ARG A 87 9.75 -10.36 -23.04
N ASN A 88 8.44 -10.38 -23.30
CA ASN A 88 7.63 -9.18 -23.33
C ASN A 88 7.61 -8.51 -21.96
N TYR A 89 7.70 -7.18 -21.96
CA TYR A 89 7.57 -6.36 -20.76
C TYR A 89 6.09 -5.95 -20.61
N SER A 90 5.43 -6.53 -19.63
CA SER A 90 4.03 -6.27 -19.30
C SER A 90 3.91 -6.41 -17.78
N PRO A 91 4.41 -5.40 -17.03
CA PRO A 91 4.74 -5.57 -15.63
C PRO A 91 3.50 -5.88 -14.79
N VAL A 92 3.69 -6.65 -13.73
CA VAL A 92 2.65 -6.95 -12.73
C VAL A 92 3.21 -6.74 -11.32
N CYS A 93 2.35 -6.30 -10.40
CA CYS A 93 2.72 -6.13 -9.00
C CYS A 93 2.29 -7.37 -8.21
N GLY A 94 3.22 -8.02 -7.53
CA GLY A 94 2.91 -9.13 -6.62
C GLY A 94 2.39 -8.64 -5.26
N THR A 95 1.70 -9.52 -4.53
CA THR A 95 1.27 -9.27 -3.14
C THR A 95 2.45 -9.05 -2.18
N ASN A 96 3.65 -9.49 -2.56
CA ASN A 96 4.90 -9.21 -1.86
C ASN A 96 5.48 -7.82 -2.14
N GLY A 97 4.78 -6.96 -2.89
CA GLY A 97 5.24 -5.61 -3.23
C GLY A 97 6.37 -5.57 -4.27
N ARG A 98 6.68 -6.70 -4.90
CA ARG A 98 7.69 -6.78 -5.97
C ARG A 98 7.06 -6.61 -7.34
N THR A 99 7.67 -5.79 -8.18
CA THR A 99 7.33 -5.70 -9.61
C THR A 99 7.98 -6.86 -10.37
N TYR A 100 7.18 -7.58 -11.13
CA TYR A 100 7.62 -8.64 -12.03
C TYR A 100 7.54 -8.15 -13.48
N PRO A 101 8.56 -8.42 -14.33
CA PRO A 101 8.56 -7.99 -15.73
C PRO A 101 7.33 -8.43 -16.53
N ASN A 102 6.78 -9.60 -16.19
CA ASN A 102 5.52 -10.11 -16.71
C ASN A 102 4.93 -11.17 -15.77
N GLU A 103 3.67 -11.54 -16.02
CA GLU A 103 2.95 -12.54 -15.22
C GLU A 103 3.63 -13.91 -15.19
N CYS A 104 4.32 -14.33 -16.26
CA CYS A 104 5.08 -15.58 -16.26
C CYS A 104 6.22 -15.56 -15.23
N SER A 105 6.93 -14.43 -15.09
CA SER A 105 7.96 -14.28 -14.07
C SER A 105 7.41 -14.25 -12.64
N LEU A 106 6.21 -13.69 -12.42
CA LEU A 106 5.51 -13.79 -11.14
C LEU A 106 5.14 -15.25 -10.83
N CYS A 107 4.64 -15.97 -11.83
CA CYS A 107 4.28 -17.38 -11.70
C CYS A 107 5.44 -18.30 -11.33
N ARG A 108 6.64 -17.98 -11.78
CA ARG A 108 7.84 -18.73 -11.39
C ARG A 108 8.11 -18.61 -9.90
N ASP A 109 8.04 -17.40 -9.35
CA ASP A 109 8.23 -17.15 -7.92
C ASP A 109 7.07 -17.74 -7.10
N PHE A 110 5.83 -17.72 -7.63
CA PHE A 110 4.66 -18.35 -6.99
C PHE A 110 4.85 -19.84 -6.68
N LEU A 111 5.59 -20.58 -7.51
CA LEU A 111 5.85 -21.99 -7.24
C LEU A 111 6.71 -22.21 -6.00
N THR A 112 7.62 -21.27 -5.74
CA THR A 112 8.50 -21.29 -4.55
C THR A 112 7.79 -20.71 -3.33
N ASN A 113 6.84 -19.81 -3.54
CA ASN A 113 6.03 -19.19 -2.51
C ASN A 113 4.54 -19.19 -2.90
N ARG A 114 3.81 -20.21 -2.43
CA ARG A 114 2.38 -20.40 -2.72
C ARG A 114 1.46 -19.33 -2.11
N ALA A 115 1.99 -18.46 -1.25
CA ALA A 115 1.25 -17.32 -0.72
C ALA A 115 1.40 -16.05 -1.58
N LEU A 116 2.28 -16.07 -2.59
CA LEU A 116 2.38 -14.99 -3.56
C LEU A 116 1.13 -14.98 -4.44
N ASP A 117 0.62 -13.80 -4.76
CA ASP A 117 -0.44 -13.62 -5.75
C ASP A 117 -0.20 -12.34 -6.54
N LYS A 118 -0.93 -12.12 -7.63
CA LYS A 118 -0.91 -10.82 -8.32
C LYS A 118 -1.81 -9.84 -7.57
N LYS A 119 -1.23 -8.72 -7.18
CA LYS A 119 -1.95 -7.61 -6.54
C LYS A 119 -2.70 -6.78 -7.57
N HIS A 120 -2.04 -6.40 -8.65
CA HIS A 120 -2.63 -5.68 -9.79
C HIS A 120 -1.70 -5.75 -11.02
N ASP A 121 -2.24 -5.43 -12.19
CA ASP A 121 -1.43 -5.21 -13.39
C ASP A 121 -0.66 -3.88 -13.29
N GLY A 122 0.45 -3.77 -14.00
CA GLY A 122 1.41 -2.68 -13.85
C GLY A 122 2.42 -2.92 -12.73
N ARG A 123 3.43 -2.05 -12.66
CA ARG A 123 4.47 -2.13 -11.61
C ARG A 123 3.92 -1.75 -10.23
N CYS A 124 4.59 -2.21 -9.18
CA CYS A 124 4.30 -1.75 -7.83
C CYS A 124 4.64 -0.25 -7.67
N VAL A 125 3.80 0.45 -6.92
CA VAL A 125 3.91 1.87 -6.56
C VAL A 125 3.62 2.02 -5.06
N LYS A 126 4.28 2.99 -4.41
CA LYS A 126 4.08 3.25 -2.96
C LYS A 126 2.67 3.72 -2.64
N ILE A 127 2.07 4.49 -3.54
CA ILE A 127 0.66 4.88 -3.43
C ILE A 127 -0.20 3.76 -4.00
N ASP A 128 -1.15 3.27 -3.21
CA ASP A 128 -2.09 2.26 -3.67
C ASP A 128 -3.02 2.80 -4.78
N CYS A 129 -2.75 2.38 -6.01
CA CYS A 129 -3.50 2.75 -7.21
C CYS A 129 -4.36 1.59 -7.75
N THR A 130 -4.57 0.52 -7.00
CA THR A 130 -5.34 -0.67 -7.45
C THR A 130 -6.69 -0.34 -8.11
N GLY A 131 -7.45 0.61 -7.55
CA GLY A 131 -8.73 1.07 -8.12
C GLY A 131 -8.62 1.86 -9.44
N PHE A 132 -7.43 2.32 -9.82
CA PHE A 132 -7.17 3.07 -11.06
C PHE A 132 -6.47 2.21 -12.13
N LEU A 133 -5.97 1.04 -11.76
CA LEU A 133 -5.16 0.16 -12.62
C LEU A 133 -5.96 -0.99 -13.25
N ASN A 134 -7.29 -0.99 -13.13
CA ASN A 134 -8.13 -2.09 -13.57
C ASN A 134 -8.81 -1.80 -14.94
N PRO A 135 -8.42 -2.51 -16.02
CA PRO A 135 -9.05 -2.37 -17.34
C PRO A 135 -10.43 -3.04 -17.46
N SER A 136 -10.82 -3.91 -16.52
CA SER A 136 -12.08 -4.69 -16.60
C SER A 136 -13.31 -3.94 -16.12
N ASN A 137 -13.17 -2.74 -15.54
CA ASN A 137 -14.30 -1.94 -15.12
C ASN A 137 -14.49 -0.77 -16.09
N VAL A 138 -15.20 -1.04 -17.18
CA VAL A 138 -15.60 -0.07 -18.22
C VAL A 138 -16.37 1.12 -17.62
N ASN A 139 -16.94 0.97 -16.42
CA ASN A 139 -17.61 2.03 -15.66
C ASN A 139 -16.73 2.72 -14.60
N SER A 140 -15.48 2.29 -14.41
CA SER A 140 -14.51 2.90 -13.50
C SER A 140 -13.47 3.77 -14.22
N PHE A 141 -13.52 3.81 -15.55
CA PHE A 141 -12.79 4.79 -16.37
C PHE A 141 -13.47 6.18 -16.35
N SER A 142 -13.97 6.60 -15.18
CA SER A 142 -14.23 8.01 -14.98
C SER A 142 -12.87 8.68 -14.79
N ASN A 143 -12.29 9.17 -15.89
CA ASN A 143 -11.22 10.18 -15.90
C ASN A 143 -11.59 11.49 -15.15
N HIS A 144 -12.69 11.48 -14.41
CA HIS A 144 -13.23 12.58 -13.64
C HIS A 144 -12.58 12.56 -12.26
N CYS A 145 -11.35 13.05 -12.20
CA CYS A 145 -10.74 13.39 -10.92
C CYS A 145 -11.51 14.55 -10.28
N THR A 146 -11.76 14.44 -8.98
CA THR A 146 -12.27 15.56 -8.19
C THR A 146 -11.26 16.71 -8.17
N MET A 147 -11.74 17.95 -8.02
CA MET A 147 -10.87 19.14 -7.97
C MET A 147 -10.22 19.38 -6.61
N ASN A 148 -10.40 18.46 -5.65
CA ASN A 148 -9.79 18.52 -4.33
C ASN A 148 -8.26 18.61 -4.44
N TYR A 149 -7.67 19.44 -3.59
CA TYR A 149 -6.24 19.67 -3.57
C TYR A 149 -5.61 18.89 -2.42
N SER A 150 -4.84 17.86 -2.75
CA SER A 150 -4.10 17.01 -1.79
C SER A 150 -2.83 16.53 -2.48
N PRO A 151 -1.86 17.43 -2.67
CA PRO A 151 -0.80 17.26 -3.64
C PRO A 151 0.15 16.12 -3.28
N ILE A 152 0.72 15.51 -4.33
CA ILE A 152 1.69 14.44 -4.27
C ILE A 152 2.86 14.83 -5.17
N CYS A 153 4.08 14.77 -4.65
CA CYS A 153 5.28 14.91 -5.45
C CYS A 153 5.72 13.55 -5.97
N GLY A 154 5.74 13.41 -7.29
CA GLY A 154 6.29 12.23 -7.96
C GLY A 154 7.82 12.26 -8.00
N THR A 155 8.44 11.08 -8.12
CA THR A 155 9.90 10.94 -8.33
C THR A 155 10.42 11.61 -9.61
N ASN A 156 9.52 11.99 -10.52
CA ASN A 156 9.81 12.79 -11.71
C ASN A 156 9.80 14.31 -11.46
N GLY A 157 9.66 14.75 -10.21
CA GLY A 157 9.61 16.17 -9.85
C GLY A 157 8.29 16.87 -10.22
N ILE A 158 7.29 16.13 -10.69
CA ILE A 158 5.97 16.68 -11.01
C ILE A 158 5.05 16.61 -9.79
N THR A 159 4.38 17.73 -9.51
CA THR A 159 3.31 17.77 -8.51
C THR A 159 2.00 17.31 -9.13
N TYR A 160 1.46 16.22 -8.62
CA TYR A 160 0.12 15.73 -8.93
C TYR A 160 -0.87 16.33 -7.95
N ARG A 161 -1.93 16.95 -8.46
CA ARG A 161 -2.93 17.69 -7.66
C ARG A 161 -3.56 16.86 -6.53
N ASN A 162 -3.79 15.58 -6.81
CA ASN A 162 -4.34 14.61 -5.87
C ASN A 162 -4.01 13.16 -6.31
N LYS A 163 -4.41 12.19 -5.48
CA LYS A 163 -4.21 10.75 -5.72
C LYS A 163 -4.78 10.29 -7.06
N CYS A 164 -5.92 10.81 -7.50
CA CYS A 164 -6.52 10.43 -8.78
C CYS A 164 -5.60 10.81 -9.96
N HIS A 165 -5.13 12.07 -9.99
CA HIS A 165 -4.20 12.49 -11.05
C HIS A 165 -2.87 11.73 -11.01
N PHE A 166 -2.34 11.40 -9.82
CA PHE A 166 -1.15 10.57 -9.69
C PHE A 166 -1.38 9.16 -10.24
N CYS A 167 -2.45 8.50 -9.80
CA CYS A 167 -2.74 7.12 -10.20
C CYS A 167 -3.13 7.00 -11.67
N ASN A 168 -3.81 7.99 -12.26
CA ASN A 168 -4.06 8.02 -13.71
C ASN A 168 -2.76 8.08 -14.51
N ALA A 169 -1.78 8.86 -14.06
CA ALA A 169 -0.47 8.88 -14.71
C ALA A 169 0.25 7.53 -14.59
N VAL A 170 0.18 6.86 -13.44
CA VAL A 170 0.71 5.50 -13.29
C VAL A 170 -0.02 4.52 -14.22
N ALA A 171 -1.34 4.62 -14.33
CA ALA A 171 -2.18 3.76 -15.15
C ALA A 171 -1.92 3.91 -16.66
N THR A 172 -1.52 5.09 -17.12
CA THR A 172 -1.09 5.31 -18.52
C THR A 172 0.32 4.79 -18.81
N GLY A 173 0.98 4.17 -17.82
CA GLY A 173 2.32 3.59 -17.96
C GLY A 173 3.45 4.54 -17.57
N LEU A 174 3.17 5.71 -16.96
CA LEU A 174 4.24 6.60 -16.53
C LEU A 174 5.04 5.96 -15.38
N GLU A 175 6.37 6.00 -15.52
CA GLU A 175 7.31 5.55 -14.50
C GLU A 175 7.52 6.61 -13.42
N VAL A 176 6.54 6.75 -12.54
CA VAL A 176 6.56 7.66 -11.39
C VAL A 176 6.21 6.96 -10.08
N ASP A 177 6.96 7.20 -9.02
CA ASP A 177 6.62 6.75 -7.67
C ASP A 177 6.48 7.94 -6.72
N LEU A 178 6.02 7.71 -5.49
CA LEU A 178 5.96 8.74 -4.47
C LEU A 178 7.37 9.17 -4.05
N GLN A 179 7.69 10.45 -4.29
CA GLN A 179 8.83 11.11 -3.68
C GLN A 179 8.47 11.62 -2.29
N LYS A 180 7.42 12.44 -2.18
CA LYS A 180 6.88 12.95 -0.91
C LYS A 180 5.41 13.35 -1.05
N TYR A 181 4.67 13.33 0.05
CA TYR A 181 3.37 14.00 0.11
C TYR A 181 3.58 15.52 0.13
N GLY A 182 2.63 16.25 -0.45
CA GLY A 182 2.78 17.69 -0.69
C GLY A 182 3.20 18.00 -2.12
N GLN A 183 3.38 19.29 -2.41
CA GLN A 183 3.95 19.74 -3.68
C GLN A 183 5.43 19.35 -3.77
N CYS A 184 5.92 19.09 -4.97
CA CYS A 184 7.35 19.08 -5.19
C CYS A 184 7.95 20.41 -4.74
N SER A 185 9.14 20.35 -4.12
CA SER A 185 9.82 21.57 -3.73
C SER A 185 10.03 22.41 -4.98
N GLU A 186 9.55 23.65 -4.98
CA GLU A 186 9.98 24.60 -6.00
C GLU A 186 11.50 24.74 -5.91
N SER A 187 12.16 24.95 -7.05
CA SER A 187 13.58 25.25 -7.07
C SER A 187 13.86 26.40 -6.12
N ILE A 188 14.76 26.18 -5.16
CA ILE A 188 15.10 27.22 -4.19
C ILE A 188 15.92 28.27 -4.92
N ASP A 189 15.29 29.41 -5.18
CA ASP A 189 15.98 30.56 -5.76
C ASP A 189 16.92 31.18 -4.73
N CYS A 190 18.22 31.00 -4.93
CA CYS A 190 19.27 31.55 -4.08
C CYS A 190 19.75 32.94 -4.51
N SER A 191 19.13 33.56 -5.53
CA SER A 191 19.54 34.87 -6.05
C SER A 191 19.56 35.97 -4.96
N GLN A 192 18.67 35.86 -3.97
CA GLN A 192 18.56 36.82 -2.86
C GLN A 192 19.50 36.53 -1.68
N GLN A 193 20.17 35.38 -1.66
CA GLN A 193 21.04 34.93 -0.57
C GLN A 193 22.52 35.08 -0.91
N LYS A 194 22.86 35.42 -2.16
CA LYS A 194 24.23 35.58 -2.63
C LYS A 194 24.92 36.74 -1.90
N GLY A 195 25.97 36.43 -1.13
CA GLY A 195 26.78 37.42 -0.42
C GLY A 195 26.33 37.74 1.02
N LEU A 196 25.35 37.02 1.58
CA LEU A 196 25.03 37.12 3.00
C LEU A 196 26.07 36.38 3.85
N SER A 197 26.81 37.12 4.69
CA SER A 197 27.79 36.55 5.63
C SER A 197 27.14 35.89 6.86
N ALA A 198 25.88 36.22 7.15
CA ALA A 198 25.15 35.71 8.31
C ALA A 198 23.70 35.39 7.94
N CYS A 199 23.18 34.28 8.48
CA CYS A 199 21.80 33.87 8.34
C CYS A 199 21.04 34.10 9.65
N THR A 200 19.73 34.33 9.57
CA THR A 200 18.86 34.32 10.75
C THR A 200 18.78 32.91 11.36
N SER A 201 18.42 32.83 12.63
CA SER A 201 18.20 31.56 13.36
C SER A 201 16.76 31.03 13.24
N GLU A 202 15.97 31.55 12.29
CA GLU A 202 14.63 31.03 12.00
C GLU A 202 14.76 29.59 11.48
N TYR A 203 13.90 28.70 11.98
CA TYR A 203 13.92 27.29 11.60
C TYR A 203 12.79 27.00 10.59
N SER A 204 13.17 26.87 9.33
CA SER A 204 12.30 26.50 8.20
C SER A 204 13.07 25.49 7.33
N PRO A 205 13.11 24.22 7.75
CA PRO A 205 14.12 23.28 7.28
C PRO A 205 13.93 22.86 5.82
N ILE A 206 15.04 22.70 5.11
CA ILE A 206 15.11 22.26 3.72
C ILE A 206 15.94 20.99 3.65
N CYS A 207 15.40 19.93 3.06
CA CYS A 207 16.17 18.73 2.74
C CYS A 207 16.84 18.91 1.37
N GLY A 208 18.17 18.95 1.36
CA GLY A 208 18.97 19.03 0.14
C GLY A 208 19.04 17.69 -0.60
N SER A 209 19.38 17.75 -1.88
CA SER A 209 19.62 16.56 -2.71
C SER A 209 20.84 15.74 -2.26
N ASP A 210 21.72 16.35 -1.46
CA ASP A 210 22.86 15.72 -0.80
C ASP A 210 22.47 14.94 0.48
N GLY A 211 21.18 14.91 0.82
CA GLY A 211 20.66 14.23 2.01
C GLY A 211 20.86 15.00 3.32
N ARG A 212 21.33 16.26 3.27
CA ARG A 212 21.48 17.12 4.45
C ARG A 212 20.22 17.96 4.67
N THR A 213 19.88 18.18 5.94
CA THR A 213 18.84 19.14 6.33
C THR A 213 19.49 20.47 6.69
N TYR A 214 19.06 21.52 6.02
CA TYR A 214 19.50 22.89 6.22
C TYR A 214 18.47 23.62 7.06
N GLY A 215 18.88 24.38 8.08
CA GLY A 215 17.96 24.98 9.04
C GLY A 215 17.01 26.02 8.42
N ASN A 216 17.45 26.70 7.35
CA ASN A 216 16.62 27.59 6.55
C ASN A 216 17.20 27.82 5.14
N LYS A 217 16.46 28.57 4.31
CA LYS A 217 16.85 28.94 2.95
C LYS A 217 18.22 29.62 2.85
N CYS A 218 18.56 30.51 3.78
CA CYS A 218 19.86 31.18 3.78
C CYS A 218 21.00 30.17 4.00
N GLN A 219 20.86 29.30 5.00
CA GLN A 219 21.86 28.26 5.28
C GLN A 219 22.00 27.27 4.11
N PHE A 220 20.88 26.90 3.46
CA PHE A 220 20.90 26.09 2.24
C PHE A 220 21.68 26.78 1.11
N CYS A 221 21.33 28.02 0.79
CA CYS A 221 21.93 28.75 -0.31
C CYS A 221 23.43 29.03 -0.10
N ASN A 222 23.86 29.33 1.14
CA ASN A 222 25.26 29.53 1.48
C ASN A 222 26.10 28.23 1.38
N ALA A 223 25.48 27.06 1.50
CA ALA A 223 26.16 25.78 1.32
C ALA A 223 26.26 25.34 -0.16
N MET A 224 25.44 25.93 -1.03
CA MET A 224 25.39 25.64 -2.46
C MET A 224 26.20 26.64 -3.30
N SER A 225 26.76 27.68 -2.68
CA SER A 225 27.50 28.78 -3.30
C SER A 225 29.02 28.61 -3.32
#